data_AF-A0A7S3L5H4-F1
#
_entry.id   AF-A0A7S3L5H4-F1
#
_cell.length_a   1.000
_cell.length_b   1.000
_cell.length_c   1.000
_cell.angle_alpha   90.00
_cell.angle_beta   90.00
_cell.angle_gamma   90.00
#
_symmetry.space_group_name_H-M   'P 1'
#
loop_
_entity.id
_entity.type
_entity.pdbx_description
1 polymer ?
#
loop_
_entity_poly.entity_id
_entity_poly.type
_entity_poly.pdbx_seq_one_letter_code
_entity_poly.pdbx_strand_id
1 'polypeptide(L)'
;VSPHFSISPAVAMAMATTTYFRQEKPKRPLTAYNIFFRDERQRLLETLPVLKNVKSKKAHGKISFPDLAKRISREWKRISPASKVHYCELACHDKLR
;
A
#
# COMPACT_ATOMS: atom_id res chain seq x y z
N VAL A 1 -30.69 27.67 12.71
CA VAL A 1 -30.23 26.79 13.80
C VAL A 1 -29.17 25.87 13.21
N SER A 2 -27.91 26.28 13.25
CA SER A 2 -26.79 25.49 12.72
C SER A 2 -26.13 24.77 13.89
N PRO A 3 -25.98 23.43 13.87
CA PRO A 3 -25.37 22.73 14.98
C PRO A 3 -23.86 22.98 14.94
N HIS A 4 -23.37 23.78 15.88
CA HIS A 4 -21.95 23.90 16.18
C HIS A 4 -21.52 22.58 16.82
N PHE A 5 -20.99 21.66 16.02
CA PHE A 5 -20.42 20.41 16.53
C PHE A 5 -19.16 20.74 17.32
N SER A 6 -19.29 20.81 18.64
CA SER A 6 -18.17 20.91 19.57
C SER A 6 -17.36 19.62 19.50
N ILE A 7 -16.23 19.65 18.79
CA ILE A 7 -15.28 18.53 18.75
C ILE A 7 -14.65 18.46 20.14
N SER A 8 -15.05 17.44 20.90
CA SER A 8 -14.54 17.21 22.25
C SER A 8 -13.00 17.04 22.24
N PRO A 9 -12.25 17.69 23.14
CA PRO A 9 -10.77 17.67 23.15
C PRO A 9 -10.16 16.26 23.31
N ALA A 10 -10.94 15.28 23.76
CA ALA A 10 -10.53 13.87 23.81
C ALA A 10 -10.26 13.26 22.42
N VAL A 11 -10.94 13.74 21.37
CA VAL A 11 -10.71 13.25 20.00
C VAL A 11 -9.36 13.72 19.47
N ALA A 12 -8.89 14.92 19.85
CA ALA A 12 -7.58 15.42 19.47
C ALA A 12 -6.42 14.61 20.11
N MET A 13 -6.60 14.14 21.35
CA MET A 13 -5.59 13.36 22.08
C MET A 13 -5.38 11.95 21.50
N ALA A 14 -6.42 11.35 20.91
CA ALA A 14 -6.33 10.01 20.30
C ALA A 14 -5.64 9.99 18.92
N MET A 15 -5.53 11.14 18.25
CA MET A 15 -4.82 11.26 16.95
C MET A 15 -3.32 11.49 17.14
N ALA A 16 -2.89 11.86 18.35
CA ALA A 16 -1.49 12.17 18.68
C ALA A 16 -0.63 10.92 18.99
N THR A 17 -1.20 9.71 19.02
CA THR A 17 -0.44 8.47 19.30
C THR A 17 -0.01 7.69 18.05
N THR A 18 -0.37 8.14 16.83
CA THR A 18 0.05 7.48 15.57
C THR A 18 1.03 8.31 14.72
N THR A 19 1.47 9.46 15.21
CA THR A 19 2.37 10.38 14.49
C THR A 19 3.65 10.70 15.29
N TYR A 20 4.13 9.75 16.11
CA TYR A 20 5.45 9.90 16.71
C TYR A 20 6.51 9.85 15.62
N PHE A 21 7.13 11.00 15.36
CA PHE A 21 8.14 11.28 14.35
C PHE A 21 9.09 10.09 14.14
N ARG A 22 8.91 9.33 13.05
CA ARG A 22 9.93 8.41 12.54
C ARG A 22 10.98 9.23 11.80
N GLN A 23 11.64 10.12 12.51
CA GLN A 23 12.89 10.73 12.09
C GLN A 23 13.99 10.04 12.89
N GLU A 24 15.12 9.74 12.25
CA GLU A 24 16.46 9.40 12.84
C GLU A 24 17.25 8.45 11.93
N LYS A 25 16.61 7.64 11.06
CA LYS A 25 17.35 6.75 10.16
C LYS A 25 16.81 6.71 8.74
N PRO A 26 17.67 6.74 7.71
CA PRO A 26 17.24 6.58 6.33
C PRO A 26 16.47 5.26 6.21
N LYS A 27 15.34 5.33 5.51
CA LYS A 27 14.55 4.13 5.20
C LYS A 27 15.41 3.26 4.28
N ARG A 28 15.41 1.94 4.49
CA ARG A 28 16.16 1.03 3.62
C ARG A 28 15.70 1.18 2.16
N PRO A 29 16.61 1.07 1.19
CA PRO A 29 16.22 1.12 -0.21
C PRO A 29 15.33 -0.07 -0.57
N LEU A 30 14.41 0.17 -1.48
CA LEU A 30 13.47 -0.79 -2.00
C LEU A 30 14.16 -1.75 -2.97
N THR A 31 13.77 -3.01 -2.88
CA THR A 31 14.16 -4.03 -3.85
C THR A 31 13.30 -3.91 -5.11
N ALA A 32 13.77 -4.49 -6.22
CA ALA A 32 13.01 -4.56 -7.48
C ALA A 32 11.61 -5.15 -7.27
N TYR A 33 11.52 -6.20 -6.45
CA TYR A 33 10.25 -6.82 -6.08
C TYR A 33 9.33 -5.87 -5.32
N ASN A 34 9.86 -5.07 -4.39
CA ASN A 34 9.04 -4.12 -3.62
C ASN A 34 8.48 -3.00 -4.50
N ILE A 35 9.25 -2.56 -5.50
CA ILE A 35 8.80 -1.56 -6.48
C ILE A 35 7.69 -2.18 -7.35
N PHE A 36 7.94 -3.35 -7.94
CA PHE A 36 6.92 -4.09 -8.69
C PHE A 36 5.65 -4.32 -7.88
N PHE A 37 5.77 -4.69 -6.60
CA PHE A 37 4.64 -4.94 -5.73
C PHE A 37 3.78 -3.69 -5.54
N ARG A 38 4.39 -2.50 -5.44
CA ARG A 38 3.66 -1.23 -5.31
C ARG A 38 2.85 -0.93 -6.57
N ASP A 39 3.48 -1.08 -7.73
CA ASP A 39 2.87 -0.77 -9.02
C ASP A 39 1.74 -1.75 -9.34
N GLU A 40 1.99 -3.05 -9.19
CA GLU A 40 0.98 -4.09 -9.45
C GLU A 40 -0.16 -4.03 -8.43
N ARG A 41 0.14 -3.67 -7.17
CA ARG A 41 -0.90 -3.42 -6.17
C ARG A 41 -1.80 -2.26 -6.58
N GLN A 42 -1.22 -1.15 -7.02
CA GLN A 42 -2.00 0.01 -7.46
C GLN A 42 -2.89 -0.37 -8.64
N ARG A 43 -2.32 -1.02 -9.66
CA ARG A 43 -3.06 -1.53 -10.81
C ARG A 43 -4.23 -2.43 -10.39
N LEU A 44 -3.99 -3.41 -9.52
CA LEU A 44 -5.04 -4.32 -9.05
C LEU A 44 -6.14 -3.60 -8.27
N LEU A 45 -5.78 -2.59 -7.47
CA LEU A 45 -6.76 -1.79 -6.72
C LEU A 45 -7.61 -0.89 -7.63
N GLU A 46 -7.05 -0.42 -8.75
CA GLU A 46 -7.78 0.35 -9.77
C GLU A 46 -8.66 -0.53 -10.65
N THR A 47 -8.19 -1.74 -11.00
CA THR A 47 -8.88 -2.62 -11.96
C THR A 47 -9.98 -3.46 -11.32
N LEU A 48 -9.86 -3.78 -10.03
CA LEU A 48 -10.88 -4.56 -9.34
C LEU A 48 -12.14 -3.71 -9.18
N PRO A 49 -13.29 -4.09 -9.80
CA PRO A 49 -14.55 -3.51 -9.39
C PRO A 49 -14.68 -3.82 -7.90
N VAL A 50 -14.91 -2.79 -7.07
CA VAL A 50 -15.20 -2.97 -5.63
C VAL A 50 -16.18 -4.13 -5.56
N LEU A 51 -15.74 -5.28 -5.02
CA LEU A 51 -16.56 -6.49 -4.99
C LEU A 51 -17.68 -6.22 -4.00
N LYS A 52 -18.75 -5.56 -4.47
CA LYS A 52 -19.88 -5.11 -3.68
C LYS A 52 -20.65 -6.26 -3.02
N ASN A 53 -20.33 -7.52 -3.35
CA ASN A 53 -21.12 -8.69 -2.96
C ASN A 53 -20.34 -9.79 -2.20
N VAL A 54 -19.10 -9.56 -1.78
CA VAL A 54 -18.46 -10.48 -0.82
C VAL A 54 -18.75 -9.95 0.57
N LYS A 55 -19.55 -10.70 1.36
CA LYS A 55 -19.79 -10.46 2.79
C LYS A 55 -18.49 -10.70 3.59
N SER A 56 -17.40 -9.97 3.31
CA SER A 56 -16.24 -9.98 4.18
C SER A 56 -16.58 -9.15 5.41
N LYS A 57 -16.76 -9.82 6.56
CA LYS A 57 -17.05 -9.18 7.86
C LYS A 57 -15.90 -8.30 8.38
N LYS A 58 -14.85 -8.06 7.59
CA LYS A 58 -13.68 -7.25 7.94
C LYS A 58 -13.53 -6.16 6.88
N ALA A 59 -13.39 -4.93 7.37
CA ALA A 59 -13.55 -3.66 6.67
C ALA A 59 -12.95 -3.60 5.25
N HIS A 60 -13.73 -2.98 4.36
CA HIS A 60 -13.50 -2.74 2.93
C HIS A 60 -13.76 -3.95 2.03
N GLY A 61 -14.80 -3.86 1.19
CA GLY A 61 -15.10 -4.77 0.06
C GLY A 61 -14.05 -4.72 -1.07
N LYS A 62 -12.78 -4.75 -0.67
CA LYS A 62 -11.57 -4.79 -1.47
C LYS A 62 -10.92 -6.17 -1.25
N ILE A 63 -10.12 -6.61 -2.20
CA ILE A 63 -9.37 -7.87 -2.10
C ILE A 63 -8.60 -7.98 -0.77
N SER A 64 -8.62 -9.15 -0.14
CA SER A 64 -7.86 -9.39 1.09
C SER A 64 -6.35 -9.25 0.83
N PHE A 65 -5.58 -8.74 1.79
CA PHE A 65 -4.12 -8.61 1.64
C PHE A 65 -3.45 -9.95 1.26
N PRO A 66 -3.78 -11.10 1.88
CA PRO A 66 -3.22 -12.38 1.48
C PRO A 66 -3.51 -12.75 0.02
N ASP A 67 -4.72 -12.50 -0.46
CA ASP A 67 -5.11 -12.81 -1.84
C ASP A 67 -4.43 -11.88 -2.84
N LEU A 68 -4.32 -10.59 -2.49
CA LEU A 68 -3.56 -9.60 -3.26
C LEU A 68 -2.09 -10.02 -3.37
N ALA A 69 -1.46 -10.33 -2.24
CA ALA A 69 -0.06 -10.73 -2.20
C ALA A 69 0.19 -12.00 -3.02
N LYS A 70 -0.67 -13.03 -2.89
CA LYS A 70 -0.58 -14.25 -3.70
C LYS A 70 -0.68 -13.98 -5.20
N ARG A 71 -1.57 -13.08 -5.63
CA ARG A 71 -1.71 -12.70 -7.05
C ARG A 71 -0.44 -12.03 -7.56
N ILE A 72 0.07 -11.03 -6.85
CA ILE A 72 1.28 -10.29 -7.24
C ILE A 72 2.49 -11.23 -7.27
N SER A 73 2.66 -12.10 -6.28
CA SER A 73 3.75 -13.09 -6.24
C SER A 73 3.74 -14.04 -7.44
N ARG A 74 2.57 -14.44 -7.92
CA ARG A 74 2.44 -15.26 -9.13
C ARG A 74 2.81 -14.45 -10.38
N GLU A 75 2.39 -13.19 -10.45
CA GLU A 75 2.70 -12.33 -11.59
C GLU A 75 4.21 -12.06 -11.69
N TRP A 76 4.89 -11.78 -10.58
CA TRP A 76 6.35 -11.63 -10.55
C TRP A 76 7.12 -12.83 -11.11
N LYS A 77 6.59 -14.05 -10.90
CA LYS A 77 7.18 -15.26 -11.49
C LYS A 77 6.99 -15.31 -13.00
N ARG A 78 5.91 -14.72 -13.52
CA ARG A 78 5.51 -14.75 -14.93
C ARG A 78 6.08 -13.60 -15.77
N ILE A 79 6.44 -12.46 -15.16
CA ILE A 79 6.93 -11.31 -15.93
C ILE A 79 8.21 -11.64 -16.73
N SER A 80 8.34 -10.99 -17.88
CA SER A 80 9.48 -11.17 -18.78
C SER A 80 10.79 -10.71 -18.13
N PRO A 81 11.95 -11.24 -18.56
CA PRO A 81 13.25 -10.77 -18.08
C PRO A 81 13.46 -9.28 -18.34
N ALA A 82 12.97 -8.74 -19.46
CA ALA A 82 13.06 -7.30 -19.77
C ALA A 82 12.33 -6.45 -18.71
N SER A 83 11.12 -6.84 -18.30
CA SER A 83 10.41 -6.15 -17.22
C SER A 83 11.14 -6.28 -15.88
N LYS A 84 11.78 -7.41 -15.59
CA LYS A 84 12.61 -7.56 -14.39
C LYS A 84 13.80 -6.61 -14.38
N VAL A 85 14.46 -6.41 -15.53
CA VAL A 85 15.56 -5.45 -15.68
C VAL A 85 15.09 -4.04 -15.34
N HIS A 86 13.94 -3.61 -15.88
CA HIS A 86 13.37 -2.30 -15.56
C HIS A 86 13.19 -2.08 -14.04
N TYR A 87 12.63 -3.04 -13.32
CA TYR A 87 12.48 -2.93 -11.87
C TYR A 87 13.81 -3.02 -11.11
N CYS A 88 14.80 -3.74 -11.64
CA CYS A 88 16.16 -3.75 -11.10
C CYS A 88 16.84 -2.39 -11.24
N GLU A 89 16.68 -1.72 -12.39
CA GLU A 89 17.18 -0.36 -12.60
C GLU A 89 16.52 0.65 -11.65
N LEU A 90 15.19 0.57 -11.47
CA LEU A 90 14.48 1.41 -10.49
C LEU A 90 14.99 1.17 -9.06
N ALA A 91 15.22 -0.09 -8.68
CA ALA A 91 15.79 -0.44 -7.38
C ALA A 91 17.25 -0.01 -7.23
N CYS A 92 18.01 0.04 -8.32
CA CYS A 92 19.37 0.56 -8.33
C CYS A 92 19.37 2.06 -7.99
N HIS A 93 18.50 2.84 -8.62
CA HIS A 93 18.34 4.26 -8.32
C HIS A 93 17.82 4.51 -6.88
N ASP A 94 16.98 3.62 -6.35
CA ASP A 94 16.46 3.75 -4.98
C ASP A 94 17.55 3.58 -3.90
N LYS A 95 18.61 2.81 -4.20
CA LYS A 95 19.79 2.65 -3.29
C LYS A 95 20.59 3.93 -3.10
N LEU A 96 20.43 4.91 -3.99
CA LEU A 96 21.17 6.17 -3.97
C LEU A 96 20.46 7.28 -3.19
N ARG A 97 19.26 7.02 -2.67
CA ARG A 97 18.45 7.96 -1.86
C ARG A 97 18.87 7.96 -0.40
#